data_AF-N6YT06-F1
#
_entry.id   AF-N6YT06-F1
#
_cell.length_a   1.000
_cell.length_b   1.000
_cell.length_c   1.000
_cell.angle_alpha   90.00
_cell.angle_beta   90.00
_cell.angle_gamma   90.00
#
_symmetry.space_group_name_H-M   'P 1'
#
loop_
_entity.id
_entity.type
_entity.pdbx_description
1 polymer ?
#
loop_
_entity_poly.entity_id
_entity_poly.type
_entity_poly.pdbx_seq_one_letter_code
_entity_poly.pdbx_strand_id
1 'polypeptide(L)'
;GCAGTSPAVPPATPRRAMPRRIASVLTAAPGAARLGRLLDRRLSRAGVPEAAPIELTRRHIYMLPSRSGLVFALALLVMLIASINYDLGLGYGLVFVLFGTGTASTLHAYRNISGLRLRPGRCDPVFAGDTACLRIVVDNPRAARRPALRIMLRDAQAGFGLGAGETLSVELACATSRRGRLWAGRTVLETRWPLGLVRAWSVFVPDLSCVVHPAPEKNAPPLPGTSAAEGSGAPSAGTGDDDFAGLRPHQRADSPRHVAWKVFARGGPLMTKQFAGQQGRELALDWASLPSRLDVEQRLSRLSAWLLEAARSGRPYSLTLPATRVARGSGRDHLYRCLDALAHHGEADET
;
A
#
# COMPACT_ATOMS: atom_id res chain seq x y z
N GLY A 1 46.58 -45.45 29.84
CA GLY A 1 45.15 -45.40 30.21
C GLY A 1 44.90 -44.06 30.87
N CYS A 2 44.40 -43.10 30.10
CA CYS A 2 44.12 -41.75 30.57
C CYS A 2 42.67 -41.67 31.05
N ALA A 3 42.46 -41.60 32.35
CA ALA A 3 41.17 -41.35 32.96
C ALA A 3 40.83 -39.86 32.84
N GLY A 4 39.82 -39.55 32.02
CA GLY A 4 39.27 -38.21 31.88
C GLY A 4 38.32 -37.89 33.03
N THR A 5 38.75 -37.02 33.93
CA THR A 5 37.93 -36.48 35.01
C THR A 5 37.25 -35.21 34.51
N SER A 6 35.93 -35.27 34.33
CA SER A 6 35.06 -34.14 34.00
C SER A 6 34.78 -33.32 35.26
N PRO A 7 34.96 -31.99 35.29
CA PRO A 7 34.39 -31.15 36.33
C PRO A 7 33.05 -30.54 35.92
N ALA A 8 32.11 -30.65 36.86
CA ALA A 8 30.71 -30.28 36.78
C ALA A 8 30.45 -28.80 36.47
N VAL A 9 29.41 -28.58 35.64
CA VAL A 9 28.79 -27.27 35.36
C VAL A 9 27.92 -26.86 36.55
N PRO A 10 28.07 -25.64 37.12
CA PRO A 10 27.21 -25.17 38.20
C PRO A 10 25.81 -24.74 37.71
N PRO A 11 24.76 -24.83 38.54
CA PRO A 11 23.38 -24.59 38.13
C PRO A 11 23.07 -23.10 37.88
N ALA A 12 22.23 -22.87 36.88
CA ALA A 12 21.75 -21.56 36.44
C ALA A 12 20.96 -20.83 37.54
N THR A 13 21.33 -19.57 37.76
CA THR A 13 20.63 -18.62 38.64
C THR A 13 19.29 -18.20 38.02
N PRO A 14 18.19 -18.11 38.79
CA PRO A 14 16.91 -17.66 38.27
C PRO A 14 16.91 -16.14 38.00
N ARG A 15 16.57 -15.78 36.76
CA ARG A 15 16.27 -14.41 36.30
C ARG A 15 15.19 -13.78 37.20
N ARG A 16 15.56 -12.76 37.98
CA ARG A 16 14.61 -11.87 38.68
C ARG A 16 13.81 -11.07 37.66
N ALA A 17 12.49 -11.23 37.71
CA ALA A 17 11.52 -10.47 36.92
C ALA A 17 11.49 -8.99 37.36
N MET A 18 11.38 -8.10 36.36
CA MET A 18 11.19 -6.65 36.52
C MET A 18 9.89 -6.31 37.27
N PRO A 19 9.87 -5.30 38.17
CA PRO A 19 8.62 -4.79 38.69
C PRO A 19 7.92 -3.87 37.67
N ARG A 20 6.70 -4.32 37.35
CA ARG A 20 5.47 -3.63 36.92
C ARG A 20 5.53 -2.11 36.71
N ARG A 21 5.09 -1.75 35.49
CA ARG A 21 4.56 -0.45 35.07
C ARG A 21 3.64 0.17 36.13
N ILE A 22 3.96 1.38 36.56
CA ILE A 22 2.98 2.30 37.16
C ILE A 22 2.25 2.98 35.99
N ALA A 23 1.02 2.58 35.75
CA ALA A 23 0.09 3.29 34.88
C ALA A 23 -0.46 4.49 35.66
N SER A 24 0.18 5.65 35.52
CA SER A 24 -0.40 6.92 35.93
C SER A 24 -1.41 7.36 34.87
N VAL A 25 -2.69 7.04 35.14
CA VAL A 25 -3.83 7.67 34.48
C VAL A 25 -3.93 9.08 35.04
N LEU A 26 -3.35 10.06 34.33
CA LEU A 26 -3.64 11.47 34.54
C LEU A 26 -4.53 11.95 33.40
N THR A 27 -5.79 12.09 33.77
CA THR A 27 -6.91 12.62 33.01
C THR A 27 -6.55 13.98 32.45
N ALA A 28 -6.73 14.12 31.15
CA ALA A 28 -6.37 15.31 30.41
C ALA A 28 -7.33 16.48 30.61
N ALA A 29 -6.79 17.70 30.58
CA ALA A 29 -7.56 18.88 30.22
C ALA A 29 -8.13 18.71 28.78
N PRO A 30 -9.46 18.65 28.60
CA PRO A 30 -10.09 18.29 27.33
C PRO A 30 -10.00 19.38 26.25
N GLY A 31 -9.66 20.63 26.60
CA GLY A 31 -9.74 21.81 25.73
C GLY A 31 -8.73 21.83 24.57
N ALA A 32 -7.42 21.85 24.85
CA ALA A 32 -6.39 22.06 23.81
C ALA A 32 -6.29 20.93 22.78
N ALA A 33 -6.48 19.68 23.21
CA ALA A 33 -6.51 18.53 22.31
C ALA A 33 -7.81 18.48 21.46
N ARG A 34 -8.92 19.03 21.97
CA ARG A 34 -10.15 19.22 21.17
C ARG A 34 -9.99 20.39 20.21
N LEU A 35 -9.39 21.50 20.63
CA LEU A 35 -9.17 22.68 19.79
C LEU A 35 -8.25 22.37 18.61
N GLY A 36 -7.16 21.63 18.82
CA GLY A 36 -6.31 21.15 17.73
C GLY A 36 -7.07 20.29 16.72
N ARG A 37 -7.91 19.35 17.20
CA ARG A 37 -8.76 18.51 16.32
C ARG A 37 -9.88 19.30 15.63
N LEU A 38 -10.40 20.35 16.27
CA LEU A 38 -11.44 21.22 15.71
C LEU A 38 -10.85 22.19 14.68
N LEU A 39 -9.65 22.73 14.92
CA LEU A 39 -8.89 23.50 13.94
C LEU A 39 -8.50 22.62 12.77
N ASP A 40 -8.02 21.39 13.04
CA ASP A 40 -7.80 20.40 11.99
C ASP A 40 -9.09 20.16 11.19
N ARG A 41 -10.25 20.02 11.85
CA ARG A 41 -11.56 19.87 11.20
C ARG A 41 -12.11 21.14 10.57
N ARG A 42 -11.59 22.35 10.82
CA ARG A 42 -12.03 23.60 10.18
C ARG A 42 -11.12 24.04 9.05
N LEU A 43 -9.85 23.67 9.11
CA LEU A 43 -8.87 23.75 8.01
C LEU A 43 -9.10 22.63 6.96
N SER A 44 -10.24 21.95 7.02
CA SER A 44 -10.64 20.78 6.26
C SER A 44 -11.31 21.09 4.93
N ARG A 45 -11.23 22.33 4.43
CA ARG A 45 -11.65 22.59 3.05
C ARG A 45 -10.80 21.73 2.14
N ALA A 46 -11.47 20.82 1.43
CA ALA A 46 -10.90 19.86 0.51
C ALA A 46 -9.84 20.56 -0.35
N GLY A 47 -8.58 20.34 0.00
CA GLY A 47 -7.46 20.92 -0.71
C GLY A 47 -7.36 20.22 -2.05
N VAL A 48 -7.28 21.01 -3.11
CA VAL A 48 -6.82 20.55 -4.43
C VAL A 48 -5.46 19.85 -4.22
N PRO A 49 -5.20 18.69 -4.86
CA PRO A 49 -3.89 18.03 -4.78
C PRO A 49 -2.76 19.04 -5.05
N GLU A 50 -1.80 19.14 -4.13
CA GLU A 50 -0.69 20.07 -4.27
C GLU A 50 0.39 19.49 -5.20
N ALA A 51 0.85 20.28 -6.16
CA ALA A 51 1.91 19.87 -7.09
C ALA A 51 3.21 19.55 -6.34
N ALA A 52 3.80 18.40 -6.64
CA ALA A 52 5.07 17.99 -6.04
C ALA A 52 6.25 18.80 -6.63
N PRO A 53 7.32 19.08 -5.86
CA PRO A 53 7.51 18.74 -4.44
C PRO A 53 6.78 19.69 -3.49
N ILE A 54 6.12 19.13 -2.47
CA ILE A 54 5.46 19.93 -1.42
C ILE A 54 6.55 20.33 -0.42
N GLU A 55 6.97 21.59 -0.48
CA GLU A 55 7.89 22.16 0.49
C GLU A 55 7.12 22.70 1.71
N LEU A 56 7.44 22.19 2.89
CA LEU A 56 6.84 22.66 4.13
C LEU A 56 7.41 24.03 4.53
N THR A 57 6.84 25.08 3.94
CA THR A 57 7.15 26.47 4.26
C THR A 57 6.38 26.96 5.51
N ARG A 58 6.77 28.13 6.03
CA ARG A 58 6.22 28.71 7.29
C ARG A 58 4.70 28.86 7.29
N ARG A 59 4.06 28.98 6.11
CA ARG A 59 2.61 29.20 5.97
C ARG A 59 1.77 27.98 6.34
N HIS A 60 2.34 26.77 6.35
CA HIS A 60 1.60 25.52 6.60
C HIS A 60 1.89 24.90 7.97
N ILE A 61 2.69 25.56 8.82
CA ILE A 61 3.10 25.01 10.11
C ILE A 61 2.29 25.63 11.24
N TYR A 62 1.52 24.79 11.93
CA TYR A 62 0.74 25.13 13.11
C TYR A 62 1.45 24.64 14.36
N MET A 63 1.41 25.44 15.43
CA MET A 63 1.96 25.10 16.74
C MET A 63 0.93 25.30 17.82
N LEU A 64 0.68 24.27 18.63
CA LEU A 64 -0.16 24.39 19.82
C LEU A 64 0.52 23.73 21.02
N PRO A 65 0.39 24.32 22.23
CA PRO A 65 0.90 23.71 23.44
C PRO A 65 0.21 22.36 23.68
N SER A 66 1.01 21.36 24.05
CA SER A 66 0.51 20.05 24.44
C SER A 66 -0.06 20.08 25.86
N ARG A 67 -0.62 18.96 26.32
CA ARG A 67 -1.05 18.83 27.71
C ARG A 67 0.10 19.02 28.70
N SER A 68 1.27 18.44 28.42
CA SER A 68 2.46 18.64 29.26
C SER A 68 2.98 20.06 29.16
N GLY A 69 2.88 20.70 27.99
CA GLY A 69 3.18 22.13 27.83
C GLY A 69 2.33 23.04 28.71
N LEU A 70 1.03 22.77 28.80
CA LEU A 70 0.12 23.54 29.67
C LEU A 70 0.40 23.30 31.15
N VAL A 71 0.63 22.06 31.57
CA VAL A 71 1.01 21.74 32.97
C VAL A 71 2.34 22.40 33.32
N PHE A 72 3.31 22.37 32.42
CA PHE A 72 4.60 23.03 32.58
C PHE A 72 4.45 24.55 32.73
N ALA A 73 3.67 25.19 31.86
CA ALA A 73 3.40 26.63 31.96
C ALA A 73 2.68 27.01 33.26
N LEU A 74 1.71 26.19 33.71
CA LEU A 74 1.03 26.40 34.98
C LEU A 74 1.99 26.26 36.16
N ALA A 75 2.84 25.23 36.18
CA ALA A 75 3.84 25.04 37.22
C ALA A 75 4.83 26.22 37.28
N LEU A 76 5.29 26.72 36.13
CA LEU A 76 6.12 27.93 36.07
C LEU A 76 5.41 29.15 36.64
N LEU A 77 4.12 29.32 36.33
CA LEU A 77 3.33 30.43 36.86
C LEU A 77 3.20 30.35 38.38
N VAL A 78 2.87 29.18 38.92
CA VAL A 78 2.78 28.97 40.38
C VAL A 78 4.14 29.22 41.05
N MET A 79 5.23 28.71 40.46
CA MET A 79 6.57 28.90 40.99
C MET A 79 7.00 30.38 40.95
N LEU A 80 6.63 31.10 39.89
CA LEU A 80 6.89 32.54 39.78
C LEU A 80 6.14 33.31 40.87
N ILE A 81 4.85 33.03 41.07
CA ILE A 81 4.04 33.65 42.13
C ILE A 81 4.64 33.36 43.51
N ALA A 82 5.04 32.11 43.76
CA ALA A 82 5.71 31.75 45.01
C ALA A 82 7.03 32.50 45.21
N SER A 83 7.85 32.61 44.16
CA SER A 83 9.13 33.34 44.23
C SER A 83 8.93 34.84 44.51
N ILE A 84 7.86 35.44 43.96
CA ILE A 84 7.46 36.82 44.24
C ILE A 84 7.00 36.98 45.68
N ASN A 85 6.12 36.09 46.16
CA ASN A 85 5.55 36.19 47.50
C ASN A 85 6.58 35.98 48.62
N TYR A 86 7.62 35.16 48.37
CA TYR A 86 8.63 34.82 49.37
C TYR A 86 9.99 35.51 49.13
N ASP A 87 10.06 36.46 48.17
CA ASP A 87 11.29 37.15 47.77
C ASP A 87 12.48 36.21 47.53
N LEU A 88 12.21 35.04 46.93
CA LEU A 88 13.19 33.99 46.77
C LEU A 88 14.00 34.19 45.49
N GLY A 89 15.14 34.88 45.60
CA GLY A 89 16.07 35.16 44.50
C GLY A 89 16.39 33.95 43.62
N LEU A 90 16.68 32.80 44.23
CA LEU A 90 16.97 31.54 43.53
C LEU A 90 15.75 30.99 42.75
N GLY A 91 14.54 31.28 43.23
CA GLY A 91 13.29 30.86 42.58
C GLY A 91 13.13 31.51 41.21
N TYR A 92 13.43 32.81 41.09
CA TYR A 92 13.44 33.51 39.80
C TYR A 92 14.44 32.88 38.82
N GLY A 93 15.65 32.57 39.29
CA GLY A 93 16.69 31.94 38.46
C GLY A 93 16.20 30.63 37.85
N LEU A 94 15.59 29.75 38.65
CA LEU A 94 15.06 28.47 38.15
C LEU A 94 13.88 28.67 37.18
N VAL A 95 12.94 29.57 37.48
CA VAL A 95 11.81 29.87 36.57
C VAL A 95 12.31 30.36 35.21
N PHE A 96 13.28 31.28 35.17
CA PHE A 96 13.81 31.79 33.91
C PHE A 96 14.59 30.73 33.11
N VAL A 97 15.37 29.87 33.76
CA VAL A 97 16.06 28.75 33.11
C VAL A 97 15.06 27.77 32.48
N LEU A 98 14.01 27.42 33.21
CA LEU A 98 12.97 26.53 32.71
C LEU A 98 12.18 27.18 31.57
N PHE A 99 11.80 28.45 31.70
CA PHE A 99 11.14 29.20 30.64
C PHE A 99 11.99 29.28 29.36
N GLY A 100 13.29 29.56 29.51
CA GLY A 100 14.26 29.56 28.41
C GLY A 100 14.34 28.18 27.73
N THR A 101 14.37 27.10 28.53
CA THR A 101 14.37 25.73 28.02
C THR A 101 13.08 25.39 27.27
N GLY A 102 11.91 25.82 27.77
CA GLY A 102 10.63 25.64 27.10
C GLY A 102 10.54 26.40 25.77
N THR A 103 11.06 27.62 25.74
CA THR A 103 11.15 28.45 24.53
C THR A 103 12.09 27.82 23.50
N ALA A 104 13.28 27.36 23.93
CA ALA A 104 14.22 26.63 23.09
C ALA A 104 13.60 25.35 22.52
N SER A 105 12.87 24.58 23.34
CA SER A 105 12.14 23.39 22.90
C SER A 105 11.10 23.73 21.82
N THR A 106 10.42 24.87 21.91
CA THR A 106 9.44 25.31 20.92
C THR A 106 10.12 25.65 19.58
N LEU A 107 11.24 26.37 19.63
CA LEU A 107 12.03 26.68 18.44
C LEU A 107 12.59 25.42 17.76
N HIS A 108 13.00 24.45 18.56
CA HIS A 108 13.46 23.15 18.08
C HIS A 108 12.34 22.35 17.40
N ALA A 109 11.12 22.36 17.94
CA ALA A 109 9.95 21.74 17.31
C ALA A 109 9.66 22.35 15.93
N TYR A 110 9.71 23.70 15.81
CA TYR A 110 9.56 24.39 14.52
C TYR A 110 10.63 23.98 13.51
N ARG A 111 11.90 24.08 13.91
CA ARG A 111 13.06 23.77 13.05
C ARG A 111 13.08 22.31 12.58
N ASN A 112 12.49 21.41 13.37
CA ASN A 112 12.44 19.99 13.06
C ASN A 112 11.52 19.69 11.86
N ILE A 113 10.39 20.38 11.74
CA ILE A 113 9.43 20.18 10.65
C ILE A 113 9.62 21.14 9.47
N SER A 114 10.10 22.36 9.71
CA SER A 114 10.25 23.39 8.66
C SER A 114 11.24 23.00 7.56
N GLY A 115 10.87 23.18 6.30
CA GLY A 115 11.75 22.93 5.16
C GLY A 115 12.00 21.44 4.87
N LEU A 116 11.08 20.55 5.26
CA LEU A 116 11.03 19.20 4.69
C LEU A 116 10.42 19.25 3.29
N ARG A 117 10.90 18.39 2.41
CA ARG A 117 10.36 18.20 1.06
C ARG A 117 9.61 16.88 1.01
N LEU A 118 8.35 16.91 0.63
CA LEU A 118 7.49 15.74 0.54
C LEU A 118 7.18 15.46 -0.92
N ARG A 119 7.35 14.20 -1.33
CA ARG A 119 7.03 13.72 -2.67
C ARG A 119 6.12 12.49 -2.58
N PRO A 120 5.08 12.40 -3.43
CA PRO A 120 4.29 11.19 -3.52
C PRO A 120 5.19 10.05 -4.02
N GLY A 121 5.12 8.90 -3.35
CA GLY A 121 5.76 7.67 -3.79
C GLY A 121 4.86 6.88 -4.74
N ARG A 122 5.12 5.58 -4.85
CA ARG A 122 4.27 4.64 -5.60
C ARG A 122 3.39 3.84 -4.63
N CYS A 123 2.20 3.45 -5.08
CA CYS A 123 1.37 2.44 -4.44
C CYS A 123 1.10 1.35 -5.48
N ASP A 124 1.42 0.11 -5.16
CA ASP A 124 1.08 -1.01 -6.04
C ASP A 124 -0.42 -1.32 -5.92
N PRO A 125 -1.11 -1.63 -7.03
CA PRO A 125 -2.53 -1.96 -6.98
C PRO A 125 -2.83 -3.16 -6.08
N VAL A 126 -3.94 -3.11 -5.36
CA VAL A 126 -4.39 -4.17 -4.44
C VAL A 126 -5.82 -4.58 -4.72
N PHE A 127 -6.26 -5.73 -4.22
CA PHE A 127 -7.67 -6.11 -4.30
C PHE A 127 -8.47 -5.53 -3.13
N ALA A 128 -9.75 -5.29 -3.34
CA ALA A 128 -10.64 -4.85 -2.27
C ALA A 128 -10.64 -5.87 -1.13
N GLY A 129 -10.46 -5.40 0.11
CA GLY A 129 -10.27 -6.25 1.28
C GLY A 129 -8.81 -6.43 1.69
N ASP A 130 -7.86 -6.15 0.78
CA ASP A 130 -6.43 -6.15 1.09
C ASP A 130 -5.97 -4.78 1.65
N THR A 131 -4.72 -4.73 2.10
CA THR A 131 -4.09 -3.52 2.65
C THR A 131 -3.25 -2.83 1.58
N ALA A 132 -3.59 -1.60 1.22
CA ALA A 132 -2.81 -0.76 0.33
C ALA A 132 -1.63 -0.10 1.08
N CYS A 133 -0.43 -0.15 0.52
CA CYS A 133 0.75 0.49 1.09
C CYS A 133 1.04 1.81 0.36
N LEU A 134 0.55 2.91 0.92
CA LEU A 134 0.79 4.25 0.37
C LEU A 134 2.18 4.73 0.79
N ARG A 135 3.06 4.95 -0.18
CA ARG A 135 4.44 5.40 0.06
C ARG A 135 4.56 6.91 -0.08
N ILE A 136 5.18 7.56 0.89
CA ILE A 136 5.52 8.99 0.84
C ILE A 136 7.04 9.13 1.02
N VAL A 137 7.68 9.81 0.08
CA VAL A 137 9.12 10.07 0.15
C VAL A 137 9.34 11.41 0.83
N VAL A 138 10.11 11.39 1.91
CA VAL A 138 10.45 12.55 2.72
C VAL A 138 11.93 12.85 2.52
N ASP A 139 12.25 14.04 2.05
CA ASP A 139 13.62 14.50 1.85
C ASP A 139 13.98 15.57 2.88
N ASN A 140 15.13 15.38 3.54
CA ASN A 140 15.72 16.35 4.45
C ASN A 140 16.90 17.06 3.76
N PRO A 141 16.67 18.24 3.17
CA PRO A 141 17.75 18.99 2.52
C PRO A 141 18.76 19.61 3.51
N ARG A 142 18.53 19.49 4.81
CA ARG A 142 19.36 20.15 5.84
C ARG A 142 20.48 19.22 6.30
N ALA A 143 21.66 19.80 6.54
CA ALA A 143 22.80 19.14 7.18
C ALA A 143 22.60 18.83 8.69
N ALA A 144 21.36 18.74 9.18
CA ALA A 144 21.04 18.45 10.57
C ALA A 144 19.97 17.37 10.65
N ARG A 145 20.07 16.52 11.69
CA ARG A 145 19.10 15.45 11.97
C ARG A 145 17.74 16.03 12.40
N ARG A 146 16.67 15.34 11.99
CA ARG A 146 15.28 15.62 12.35
C ARG A 146 14.63 14.41 13.04
N PRO A 147 14.70 14.31 14.37
CA PRO A 147 14.15 13.17 15.11
C PRO A 147 12.63 13.28 15.33
N ALA A 148 11.99 12.16 15.68
CA ALA A 148 10.62 12.10 16.19
C ALA A 148 9.60 12.87 15.33
N LEU A 149 9.64 12.59 14.03
CA LEU A 149 8.61 12.95 13.07
C LEU A 149 7.55 11.85 13.04
N ARG A 150 6.30 12.24 12.80
CA ARG A 150 5.20 11.30 12.63
C ARG A 150 4.29 11.76 11.50
N ILE A 151 4.03 10.86 10.56
CA ILE A 151 3.08 11.09 9.47
C ILE A 151 1.81 10.30 9.75
N MET A 152 0.66 10.91 9.45
CA MET A 152 -0.66 10.34 9.63
C MET A 152 -1.44 10.52 8.33
N LEU A 153 -2.04 9.44 7.86
CA LEU A 153 -2.82 9.39 6.63
C LEU A 153 -3.98 8.44 6.82
N ARG A 154 -5.21 8.92 6.67
CA ARG A 154 -6.42 8.12 6.96
C ARG A 154 -6.31 7.48 8.36
N ASP A 155 -6.36 6.15 8.42
CA ASP A 155 -6.24 5.36 9.66
C ASP A 155 -4.80 4.89 9.93
N ALA A 156 -3.86 5.19 9.03
CA ALA A 156 -2.47 4.81 9.11
C ALA A 156 -1.61 5.90 9.77
N GLN A 157 -0.58 5.48 10.51
CA GLN A 157 0.44 6.37 11.04
C GLN A 157 1.80 5.69 11.08
N ALA A 158 2.86 6.46 10.85
CA ALA A 158 4.24 6.00 10.96
C ALA A 158 5.09 7.05 11.68
N GLY A 159 5.90 6.60 12.65
CA GLY A 159 6.89 7.42 13.33
C GLY A 159 8.29 7.15 12.76
N PHE A 160 9.05 8.20 12.51
CA PHE A 160 10.38 8.10 11.91
C PHE A 160 11.28 9.27 12.32
N GLY A 161 12.55 9.21 11.97
CA GLY A 161 13.48 10.33 12.06
C GLY A 161 14.38 10.33 10.84
N LEU A 162 14.84 11.51 10.44
CA LEU A 162 15.75 11.68 9.30
C LEU A 162 17.11 12.15 9.79
N GLY A 163 18.17 11.54 9.29
CA GLY A 163 19.54 12.02 9.31
C GLY A 163 19.73 13.29 8.49
N ALA A 164 20.93 13.87 8.58
CA ALA A 164 21.34 15.01 7.77
C ALA A 164 21.41 14.62 6.29
N GLY A 165 20.76 15.36 5.40
CA GLY A 165 20.75 15.06 3.96
C GLY A 165 20.02 13.77 3.56
N GLU A 166 19.34 13.10 4.50
CA GLU A 166 18.71 11.80 4.24
C GLU A 166 17.40 11.96 3.46
N THR A 167 17.16 11.04 2.52
CA THR A 167 15.84 10.80 1.95
C THR A 167 15.31 9.46 2.47
N LEU A 168 14.10 9.47 3.03
CA LEU A 168 13.46 8.28 3.58
C LEU A 168 12.11 8.04 2.89
N SER A 169 11.84 6.78 2.58
CA SER A 169 10.53 6.33 2.08
C SER A 169 9.70 5.79 3.25
N VAL A 170 8.58 6.45 3.55
CA VAL A 170 7.67 6.05 4.63
C VAL A 170 6.44 5.36 4.05
N GLU A 171 6.12 4.18 4.55
CA GLU A 171 5.00 3.36 4.10
C GLU A 171 3.83 3.44 5.09
N LEU A 172 2.63 3.69 4.55
CA LEU A 172 1.40 3.86 5.31
C LEU A 172 0.39 2.80 4.85
N ALA A 173 0.21 1.77 5.68
CA ALA A 173 -0.68 0.64 5.43
C ALA A 173 -2.14 1.03 5.69
N CYS A 174 -2.95 1.09 4.64
CA CYS A 174 -4.37 1.47 4.68
C CYS A 174 -5.27 0.31 4.28
N ALA A 175 -6.24 -0.04 5.11
CA ALA A 175 -7.24 -1.06 4.75
C ALA A 175 -8.12 -0.57 3.60
N THR A 176 -8.36 -1.44 2.62
CA THR A 176 -9.25 -1.14 1.48
C THR A 176 -10.55 -1.94 1.63
N SER A 177 -11.69 -1.29 1.38
CA SER A 177 -13.01 -1.94 1.52
C SER A 177 -13.84 -1.91 0.25
N ARG A 178 -13.55 -0.99 -0.68
CA ARG A 178 -14.27 -0.83 -1.95
C ARG A 178 -13.26 -0.76 -3.08
N ARG A 179 -13.64 -1.28 -4.25
CA ARG A 179 -12.87 -1.10 -5.49
C ARG A 179 -12.87 0.37 -5.90
N GLY A 180 -11.94 0.73 -6.78
CA GLY A 180 -11.86 2.06 -7.36
C GLY A 180 -10.57 2.78 -7.03
N ARG A 181 -10.53 4.09 -7.26
CA ARG A 181 -9.35 4.91 -6.94
C ARG A 181 -9.33 5.31 -5.47
N LEU A 182 -8.42 4.74 -4.71
CA LEU A 182 -8.15 5.15 -3.34
C LEU A 182 -7.19 6.34 -3.31
N TRP A 183 -7.73 7.54 -3.12
CA TRP A 183 -6.92 8.72 -2.86
C TRP A 183 -6.35 8.71 -1.43
N ALA A 184 -5.07 9.04 -1.30
CA ALA A 184 -4.42 9.28 -0.02
C ALA A 184 -5.20 10.35 0.77
N GLY A 185 -5.54 11.46 0.09
CA GLY A 185 -6.26 12.56 0.70
C GLY A 185 -5.42 13.28 1.73
N ARG A 186 -6.07 13.83 2.76
CA ARG A 186 -5.40 14.65 3.77
C ARG A 186 -4.34 13.87 4.55
N THR A 187 -3.12 14.38 4.51
CA THR A 187 -1.98 13.88 5.26
C THR A 187 -1.54 14.91 6.30
N VAL A 188 -1.13 14.44 7.48
CA VAL A 188 -0.62 15.30 8.56
C VAL A 188 0.79 14.84 8.92
N LEU A 189 1.76 15.73 8.84
CA LEU A 189 3.08 15.53 9.40
C LEU A 189 3.20 16.32 10.70
N GLU A 190 3.67 15.69 11.77
CA GLU A 190 3.81 16.34 13.06
C GLU A 190 5.09 15.96 13.82
N THR A 191 5.43 16.77 14.82
CA THR A 191 6.47 16.49 15.78
C THR A 191 6.14 17.11 17.14
N ARG A 192 6.70 16.50 18.19
CA ARG A 192 6.67 16.99 19.57
C ARG A 192 8.06 17.09 20.17
N TRP A 193 9.10 16.97 19.35
CA TRP A 193 10.47 17.01 19.81
C TRP A 193 10.86 18.44 20.25
N PRO A 194 11.74 18.61 21.26
CA PRO A 194 12.35 17.59 22.13
C PRO A 194 11.53 17.22 23.36
N LEU A 195 10.99 18.19 24.10
CA LEU A 195 10.42 17.98 25.43
C LEU A 195 8.92 17.61 25.43
N GLY A 196 8.29 17.55 24.26
CA GLY A 196 6.87 17.29 24.18
C GLY A 196 5.96 18.44 24.58
N LEU A 197 6.51 19.64 24.86
CA LEU A 197 5.75 20.80 25.35
C LEU A 197 4.84 21.41 24.29
N VAL A 198 5.25 21.37 23.02
CA VAL A 198 4.51 21.91 21.89
C VAL A 198 4.35 20.82 20.83
N ARG A 199 3.16 20.75 20.22
CA ARG A 199 2.91 19.98 19.01
C ARG A 199 3.04 20.93 17.82
N ALA A 200 4.01 20.68 16.95
CA ALA A 200 4.12 21.33 15.65
C ALA A 200 3.62 20.38 14.56
N TRP A 201 2.76 20.84 13.66
CA TRP A 201 2.26 20.01 12.56
C TRP A 201 2.00 20.80 11.29
N SER A 202 2.00 20.08 10.17
CA SER A 202 1.63 20.58 8.85
C SER A 202 0.60 19.65 8.24
N VAL A 203 -0.37 20.24 7.54
CA VAL A 203 -1.40 19.53 6.78
C VAL A 203 -1.13 19.74 5.30
N PHE A 204 -1.18 18.68 4.50
CA PHE A 204 -0.99 18.72 3.05
C PHE A 204 -1.81 17.60 2.38
N VAL A 205 -2.04 17.72 1.08
CA VAL A 205 -2.74 16.70 0.28
C VAL A 205 -1.81 16.26 -0.85
N PRO A 206 -1.09 15.12 -0.72
CA PRO A 206 -0.25 14.62 -1.79
C PRO A 206 -1.13 14.09 -2.94
N ASP A 207 -0.69 14.35 -4.17
CA ASP A 207 -1.21 13.68 -5.36
C ASP A 207 -0.73 12.21 -5.40
N LEU A 208 -1.33 11.41 -4.53
CA LEU A 208 -1.02 10.01 -4.34
C LEU A 208 -2.34 9.23 -4.33
N SER A 209 -2.46 8.27 -5.25
CA SER A 209 -3.58 7.35 -5.31
C SER A 209 -3.12 5.91 -5.49
N CYS A 210 -3.99 4.99 -5.13
CA CYS A 210 -3.82 3.55 -5.32
C CYS A 210 -5.05 2.99 -6.03
N VAL A 211 -4.87 2.15 -7.04
CA VAL A 211 -5.99 1.47 -7.69
C VAL A 211 -6.35 0.25 -6.87
N VAL A 212 -7.63 0.14 -6.49
CA VAL A 212 -8.17 -1.01 -5.77
C VAL A 212 -9.03 -1.82 -6.74
N HIS A 213 -8.57 -3.01 -7.10
CA HIS A 213 -9.29 -3.92 -7.97
C HIS A 213 -10.46 -4.60 -7.23
N PRO A 214 -11.53 -5.03 -7.93
CA PRO A 214 -12.58 -5.82 -7.30
C PRO A 214 -12.03 -7.15 -6.78
N ALA A 215 -12.38 -7.50 -5.54
CA ALA A 215 -11.96 -8.75 -4.91
C ALA A 215 -12.38 -9.97 -5.75
N PRO A 216 -11.48 -10.90 -6.08
CA PRO A 216 -11.84 -12.09 -6.85
C PRO A 216 -12.77 -13.01 -6.05
N GLU A 217 -13.75 -13.60 -6.74
CA GLU A 217 -14.66 -14.59 -6.15
C GLU A 217 -13.87 -15.85 -5.74
N LYS A 218 -13.95 -16.24 -4.46
CA LYS A 218 -13.14 -17.36 -3.92
C LYS A 218 -13.44 -18.72 -4.58
N ASN A 219 -14.71 -18.97 -4.89
CA ASN A 219 -15.20 -20.21 -5.49
C ASN A 219 -15.89 -19.90 -6.82
N ALA A 220 -15.19 -19.20 -7.71
CA ALA A 220 -15.72 -18.85 -9.02
C ALA A 220 -16.05 -20.13 -9.84
N PRO A 221 -17.12 -20.11 -10.65
CA PRO A 221 -17.37 -21.17 -11.62
C PRO A 221 -16.21 -21.29 -12.62
N PRO A 222 -16.04 -22.45 -13.29
CA PRO A 222 -15.00 -22.63 -14.29
C PRO A 222 -15.12 -21.61 -15.43
N LEU A 223 -14.00 -21.35 -16.10
CA LEU A 223 -13.95 -20.42 -17.23
C LEU A 223 -14.99 -20.82 -18.30
N PRO A 224 -15.70 -19.85 -18.90
CA PRO A 224 -16.67 -20.15 -19.97
C PRO A 224 -15.98 -20.87 -21.15
N GLY A 225 -16.66 -21.88 -21.69
CA GLY A 225 -16.09 -22.73 -22.75
C GLY A 225 -15.17 -23.85 -22.26
N THR A 226 -15.02 -24.02 -20.94
CA THR A 226 -14.28 -25.14 -20.31
C THR A 226 -15.21 -26.23 -19.78
N SER A 227 -16.44 -26.33 -20.31
CA SER A 227 -17.31 -27.46 -19.97
C SER A 227 -16.58 -28.75 -20.26
N ALA A 228 -16.18 -29.44 -19.19
CA ALA A 228 -16.14 -30.88 -19.16
C ALA A 228 -17.55 -31.33 -19.53
N ALA A 229 -17.75 -31.67 -20.80
CA ALA A 229 -18.90 -32.44 -21.20
C ALA A 229 -18.71 -33.84 -20.60
N GLU A 230 -19.34 -34.08 -19.45
CA GLU A 230 -19.75 -35.44 -19.09
C GLU A 230 -20.78 -35.89 -20.14
N GLY A 231 -20.47 -37.00 -20.83
CA GLY A 231 -21.47 -37.73 -21.64
C GLY A 231 -20.99 -38.17 -23.03
N SER A 232 -20.40 -39.37 -23.08
CA SER A 232 -20.24 -40.23 -24.27
C SER A 232 -19.40 -39.71 -25.45
N GLY A 233 -18.09 -39.87 -25.34
CA GLY A 233 -17.19 -40.05 -26.47
C GLY A 233 -15.99 -40.85 -25.95
N ALA A 234 -15.82 -42.08 -26.44
CA ALA A 234 -14.84 -43.05 -25.97
C ALA A 234 -13.44 -42.44 -25.72
N PRO A 235 -12.68 -42.93 -24.72
CA PRO A 235 -11.30 -42.52 -24.56
C PRO A 235 -10.54 -43.00 -25.79
N SER A 236 -10.20 -42.08 -26.70
CA SER A 236 -9.22 -42.37 -27.72
C SER A 236 -7.87 -42.45 -27.01
N ALA A 237 -7.56 -43.65 -26.54
CA ALA A 237 -6.22 -44.04 -26.16
C ALA A 237 -5.36 -43.96 -27.42
N GLY A 238 -4.75 -42.81 -27.65
CA GLY A 238 -3.89 -42.54 -28.79
C GLY A 238 -2.79 -41.58 -28.38
N THR A 239 -1.68 -42.15 -27.92
CA THR A 239 -0.41 -41.46 -27.68
C THR A 239 -0.03 -40.57 -28.88
N GLY A 240 -0.16 -39.26 -28.72
CA GLY A 240 0.54 -38.22 -29.49
C GLY A 240 0.18 -38.09 -30.98
N ASP A 241 -0.93 -37.42 -31.30
CA ASP A 241 -1.14 -36.75 -32.60
C ASP A 241 -2.25 -35.68 -32.49
N ASP A 242 -2.27 -34.90 -31.40
CA ASP A 242 -3.39 -33.99 -31.08
C ASP A 242 -3.30 -32.64 -31.80
N ASP A 243 -3.24 -32.62 -33.14
CA ASP A 243 -3.70 -31.49 -34.00
C ASP A 243 -3.37 -31.71 -35.50
N PHE A 244 -3.51 -32.92 -36.07
CA PHE A 244 -3.26 -33.13 -37.51
C PHE A 244 -4.29 -32.38 -38.39
N ALA A 245 -3.85 -31.32 -39.07
CA ALA A 245 -4.70 -30.48 -39.94
C ALA A 245 -4.72 -30.95 -41.41
N GLY A 246 -3.74 -31.75 -41.84
CA GLY A 246 -3.66 -32.28 -43.20
C GLY A 246 -2.24 -32.57 -43.68
N LEU A 247 -2.11 -32.96 -44.94
CA LEU A 247 -0.83 -33.19 -45.62
C LEU A 247 -0.58 -32.08 -46.64
N ARG A 248 0.62 -31.51 -46.63
CA ARG A 248 1.10 -30.63 -47.71
C ARG A 248 2.33 -31.19 -48.39
N PRO A 249 2.60 -30.82 -49.66
CA PRO A 249 3.87 -31.13 -50.31
C PRO A 249 5.03 -30.64 -49.45
N HIS A 250 6.02 -31.51 -49.24
CA HIS A 250 7.20 -31.18 -48.44
C HIS A 250 8.05 -30.10 -49.09
N GLN A 251 8.43 -29.09 -48.30
CA GLN A 251 9.38 -28.05 -48.72
C GLN A 251 10.72 -28.30 -48.05
N ARG A 252 11.84 -27.96 -48.70
CA ARG A 252 13.21 -28.20 -48.17
C ARG A 252 13.48 -27.54 -46.81
N ALA A 253 12.67 -26.56 -46.42
CA ALA A 253 12.75 -25.88 -45.12
C ALA A 253 11.99 -26.61 -43.99
N ASP A 254 11.22 -27.66 -44.32
CA ASP A 254 10.41 -28.39 -43.35
C ASP A 254 11.24 -29.39 -42.54
N SER A 255 10.96 -29.48 -41.24
CA SER A 255 11.67 -30.39 -40.34
C SER A 255 11.46 -31.87 -40.76
N PRO A 256 12.53 -32.69 -40.83
CA PRO A 256 12.43 -34.12 -41.16
C PRO A 256 11.53 -34.92 -40.21
N ARG A 257 11.31 -34.41 -38.99
CA ARG A 257 10.45 -35.04 -37.97
C ARG A 257 8.96 -34.98 -38.31
N HIS A 258 8.54 -34.04 -39.16
CA HIS A 258 7.14 -33.88 -39.54
C HIS A 258 6.83 -34.49 -40.92
N VAL A 259 7.78 -35.18 -41.54
CA VAL A 259 7.57 -35.87 -42.81
C VAL A 259 6.65 -37.07 -42.61
N ALA A 260 5.62 -37.18 -43.45
CA ALA A 260 4.69 -38.29 -43.48
C ALA A 260 5.31 -39.50 -44.19
N TRP A 261 6.33 -40.11 -43.58
CA TRP A 261 7.09 -41.23 -44.14
C TRP A 261 6.21 -42.40 -44.59
N LYS A 262 5.05 -42.60 -43.94
CA LYS A 262 4.07 -43.64 -44.29
C LYS A 262 3.42 -43.43 -45.67
N VAL A 263 3.29 -42.19 -46.13
CA VAL A 263 2.78 -41.86 -47.47
C VAL A 263 3.88 -42.08 -48.52
N PHE A 264 5.11 -41.67 -48.20
CA PHE A 264 6.27 -41.85 -49.06
C PHE A 264 6.62 -43.33 -49.29
N ALA A 265 6.60 -44.14 -48.23
CA ALA A 265 6.87 -45.58 -48.31
C ALA A 265 5.84 -46.37 -49.14
N ARG A 266 4.66 -45.80 -49.40
CA ARG A 266 3.60 -46.39 -50.26
C ARG A 266 3.68 -45.92 -51.72
N GLY A 267 4.80 -45.30 -52.12
CA GLY A 267 5.00 -44.77 -53.48
C GLY A 267 4.34 -43.40 -53.71
N GLY A 268 3.83 -42.76 -52.66
CA GLY A 268 3.25 -41.42 -52.73
C GLY A 268 4.32 -40.32 -52.70
N PRO A 269 3.98 -39.11 -53.16
CA PRO A 269 4.87 -37.96 -53.08
C PRO A 269 5.24 -37.60 -51.63
N LEU A 270 6.39 -36.97 -51.42
CA LEU A 270 6.89 -36.59 -50.10
C LEU A 270 5.99 -35.48 -49.51
N MET A 271 5.26 -35.83 -48.45
CA MET A 271 4.31 -34.93 -47.78
C MET A 271 4.78 -34.62 -46.36
N THR A 272 4.52 -33.42 -45.88
CA THR A 272 4.75 -33.01 -44.49
C THR A 272 3.41 -32.93 -43.76
N LYS A 273 3.33 -33.52 -42.57
CA LYS A 273 2.20 -33.39 -41.65
C LYS A 273 2.09 -31.92 -41.22
N GLN A 274 0.96 -31.28 -41.51
CA GLN A 274 0.62 -30.00 -40.91
C GLN A 274 -0.07 -30.25 -39.58
N PHE A 275 0.44 -29.61 -38.54
CA PHE A 275 -0.23 -29.51 -37.26
C PHE A 275 -0.96 -28.17 -37.20
N ALA A 276 -2.24 -28.17 -36.87
CA ALA A 276 -2.95 -26.94 -36.57
C ALA A 276 -2.24 -26.31 -35.37
N GLY A 277 -1.71 -25.10 -35.53
CA GLY A 277 -1.12 -24.42 -34.39
C GLY A 277 -2.21 -24.25 -33.34
N GLN A 278 -2.03 -24.84 -32.16
CA GLN A 278 -2.81 -24.58 -30.95
C GLN A 278 -2.63 -23.11 -30.52
N GLN A 279 -3.12 -22.18 -31.34
CA GLN A 279 -3.45 -20.83 -30.92
C GLN A 279 -4.66 -21.00 -30.02
N GLY A 280 -4.39 -21.17 -28.71
CA GLY A 280 -5.41 -21.41 -27.70
C GLY A 280 -6.64 -20.54 -27.95
N ARG A 281 -7.78 -21.19 -28.12
CA ARG A 281 -9.07 -20.56 -28.41
C ARG A 281 -9.29 -19.38 -27.46
N GLU A 282 -9.49 -18.19 -28.04
CA GLU A 282 -9.67 -16.95 -27.30
C GLU A 282 -10.81 -17.09 -26.29
N LEU A 283 -10.54 -16.68 -25.06
CA LEU A 283 -11.55 -16.60 -24.01
C LEU A 283 -12.18 -15.21 -24.04
N ALA A 284 -13.41 -15.11 -24.53
CA ALA A 284 -14.19 -13.88 -24.47
C ALA A 284 -14.89 -13.78 -23.10
N LEU A 285 -14.43 -12.85 -22.25
CA LEU A 285 -15.06 -12.54 -20.97
C LEU A 285 -15.99 -11.34 -21.18
N ASP A 286 -17.29 -11.62 -21.29
CA ASP A 286 -18.31 -10.61 -21.55
C ASP A 286 -19.21 -10.38 -20.34
N TRP A 287 -19.37 -9.12 -19.94
CA TRP A 287 -20.31 -8.68 -18.92
C TRP A 287 -21.74 -9.14 -19.19
N ALA A 288 -22.19 -9.08 -20.44
CA ALA A 288 -23.56 -9.45 -20.82
C ALA A 288 -23.82 -10.96 -20.70
N SER A 289 -22.76 -11.78 -20.74
CA SER A 289 -22.86 -13.23 -20.60
C SER A 289 -23.10 -13.70 -19.15
N LEU A 290 -22.91 -12.82 -18.17
CA LEU A 290 -23.06 -13.15 -16.75
C LEU A 290 -24.55 -13.26 -16.36
N PRO A 291 -24.91 -14.18 -15.45
CA PRO A 291 -26.29 -14.33 -14.99
C PRO A 291 -26.89 -13.01 -14.49
N SER A 292 -28.09 -12.68 -14.98
CA SER A 292 -28.78 -11.43 -14.65
C SER A 292 -29.07 -11.26 -13.16
N ARG A 293 -29.21 -12.39 -12.43
CA ARG A 293 -29.40 -12.45 -10.97
C ARG A 293 -28.22 -11.95 -10.12
N LEU A 294 -27.03 -11.79 -10.70
CA LEU A 294 -25.85 -11.29 -9.99
C LEU A 294 -25.88 -9.77 -9.96
N ASP A 295 -25.60 -9.21 -8.79
CA ASP A 295 -25.38 -7.78 -8.62
C ASP A 295 -24.07 -7.34 -9.29
N VAL A 296 -23.90 -6.03 -9.51
CA VAL A 296 -22.75 -5.41 -10.18
C VAL A 296 -21.44 -5.84 -9.52
N GLU A 297 -21.33 -5.78 -8.19
CA GLU A 297 -20.14 -6.20 -7.44
C GLU A 297 -19.80 -7.68 -7.65
N GLN A 298 -20.82 -8.54 -7.67
CA GLN A 298 -20.64 -9.98 -7.83
C GLN A 298 -20.18 -10.32 -9.26
N ARG A 299 -20.71 -9.63 -10.26
CA ARG A 299 -20.26 -9.75 -11.65
C ARG A 299 -18.79 -9.35 -11.80
N LEU A 300 -18.39 -8.24 -11.19
CA LEU A 300 -17.01 -7.78 -11.21
C LEU A 300 -16.08 -8.74 -10.45
N SER A 301 -16.50 -9.24 -9.29
CA SER A 301 -15.75 -10.24 -8.52
C SER A 301 -15.51 -11.53 -9.31
N ARG A 302 -16.53 -11.98 -10.07
CA ARG A 302 -16.42 -13.13 -10.97
C ARG A 302 -15.48 -12.88 -12.14
N LEU A 303 -15.61 -11.72 -12.79
CA LEU A 303 -14.71 -11.32 -13.88
C LEU A 303 -13.25 -11.21 -13.40
N SER A 304 -13.01 -10.63 -12.23
CA SER A 304 -11.69 -10.59 -11.59
C SER A 304 -11.11 -12.00 -11.42
N ALA A 305 -11.89 -12.95 -10.87
CA ALA A 305 -11.45 -14.32 -10.69
C ALA A 305 -11.14 -15.01 -12.04
N TRP A 306 -12.00 -14.83 -13.04
CA TRP A 306 -11.79 -15.38 -14.38
C TRP A 306 -10.57 -14.79 -15.10
N LEU A 307 -10.30 -13.49 -14.95
CA LEU A 307 -9.09 -12.87 -15.49
C LEU A 307 -7.82 -13.46 -14.87
N LEU A 308 -7.81 -13.66 -13.54
CA LEU A 308 -6.69 -14.27 -12.84
C LEU A 308 -6.46 -15.73 -13.28
N GLU A 309 -7.54 -16.51 -13.46
CA GLU A 309 -7.47 -17.88 -13.97
C GLU A 309 -6.98 -17.92 -15.43
N ALA A 310 -7.52 -17.06 -16.29
CA ALA A 310 -7.12 -16.97 -17.69
C ALA A 310 -5.63 -16.60 -17.83
N ALA A 311 -5.16 -15.64 -17.01
CA ALA A 311 -3.75 -15.27 -16.96
C ALA A 311 -2.86 -16.42 -16.45
N ARG A 312 -3.31 -17.18 -15.45
CA ARG A 312 -2.57 -18.33 -14.91
C ARG A 312 -2.47 -19.48 -15.91
N SER A 313 -3.54 -19.73 -16.68
CA SER A 313 -3.59 -20.75 -17.73
C SER A 313 -2.86 -20.35 -19.02
N GLY A 314 -2.36 -19.11 -19.12
CA GLY A 314 -1.64 -18.61 -20.31
C GLY A 314 -2.52 -18.43 -21.56
N ARG A 315 -3.85 -18.55 -21.43
CA ARG A 315 -4.77 -18.41 -22.56
C ARG A 315 -4.94 -16.94 -22.93
N PRO A 316 -5.00 -16.57 -24.22
CA PRO A 316 -5.35 -15.22 -24.61
C PRO A 316 -6.84 -14.95 -24.34
N TYR A 317 -7.16 -13.76 -23.84
CA TYR A 317 -8.52 -13.37 -23.49
C TYR A 317 -8.83 -11.91 -23.85
N SER A 318 -10.11 -11.61 -24.04
CA SER A 318 -10.65 -10.27 -24.21
C SER A 318 -11.70 -9.99 -23.14
N LEU A 319 -11.85 -8.71 -22.77
CA LEU A 319 -12.80 -8.26 -21.77
C LEU A 319 -13.78 -7.26 -22.40
N THR A 320 -15.08 -7.54 -22.31
CA THR A 320 -16.13 -6.60 -22.72
C THR A 320 -16.95 -6.19 -21.50
N LEU A 321 -16.89 -4.90 -21.17
CA LEU A 321 -17.73 -4.23 -20.18
C LEU A 321 -18.72 -3.30 -20.91
N PRO A 322 -19.82 -2.89 -20.27
CA PRO A 322 -20.82 -2.00 -20.87
C PRO A 322 -20.22 -0.71 -21.47
N ALA A 323 -19.21 -0.12 -20.81
CA ALA A 323 -18.58 1.13 -21.22
C ALA A 323 -17.22 0.96 -21.91
N THR A 324 -16.58 -0.20 -21.74
CA THR A 324 -15.16 -0.39 -22.10
C THR A 324 -14.95 -1.77 -22.72
N ARG A 325 -14.26 -1.83 -23.85
CA ARG A 325 -13.83 -3.09 -24.46
C ARG A 325 -12.30 -3.15 -24.52
N VAL A 326 -11.73 -4.20 -23.95
CA VAL A 326 -10.30 -4.50 -24.04
C VAL A 326 -10.14 -5.66 -25.02
N ALA A 327 -9.41 -5.41 -26.11
CA ALA A 327 -9.15 -6.39 -27.17
C ALA A 327 -8.36 -7.60 -26.67
N ARG A 328 -8.30 -8.66 -27.48
CA ARG A 328 -7.52 -9.87 -27.19
C ARG A 328 -6.09 -9.53 -26.81
N GLY A 329 -5.63 -10.08 -25.69
CA GLY A 329 -4.26 -9.97 -25.23
C GLY A 329 -3.87 -11.10 -24.30
N SER A 330 -2.61 -11.10 -23.88
CA SER A 330 -2.06 -12.03 -22.89
C SER A 330 -0.93 -11.35 -22.11
N GLY A 331 -0.50 -11.98 -21.01
CA GLY A 331 0.57 -11.47 -20.16
C GLY A 331 0.11 -10.55 -19.03
N ARG A 332 1.06 -10.09 -18.23
CA ARG A 332 0.81 -9.32 -16.99
C ARG A 332 0.24 -7.93 -17.29
N ASP A 333 0.78 -7.22 -18.28
CA ASP A 333 0.30 -5.87 -18.62
C ASP A 333 -1.13 -5.88 -19.17
N HIS A 334 -1.53 -6.98 -19.83
CA HIS A 334 -2.92 -7.17 -20.26
C HIS A 334 -3.85 -7.45 -19.08
N LEU A 335 -3.41 -8.28 -18.13
CA LEU A 335 -4.15 -8.55 -16.90
C LEU A 335 -4.41 -7.27 -16.12
N TYR A 336 -3.38 -6.45 -15.87
CA TYR A 336 -3.54 -5.19 -15.13
C TYR A 336 -4.48 -4.23 -15.84
N ARG A 337 -4.36 -4.06 -17.17
CA ARG A 337 -5.30 -3.23 -17.94
C ARG A 337 -6.76 -3.70 -17.81
N CYS A 338 -6.99 -5.02 -17.81
CA CYS A 338 -8.34 -5.56 -17.60
C CYS A 338 -8.83 -5.34 -16.17
N LEU A 339 -7.99 -5.55 -15.15
CA LEU A 339 -8.33 -5.32 -13.75
C LEU A 339 -8.55 -3.83 -13.44
N ASP A 340 -7.81 -2.93 -14.07
CA ASP A 340 -8.01 -1.48 -14.00
C ASP A 340 -9.38 -1.09 -14.60
N ALA A 341 -9.74 -1.69 -15.75
CA ALA A 341 -11.05 -1.47 -16.36
C ALA A 341 -12.20 -1.93 -15.44
N LEU A 342 -12.03 -3.04 -14.71
CA LEU A 342 -12.99 -3.49 -13.70
C LEU A 342 -13.05 -2.56 -12.47
N ALA A 343 -11.90 -2.03 -12.05
CA ALA A 343 -11.81 -1.11 -10.91
C ALA A 343 -12.61 0.17 -11.16
N HIS A 344 -12.50 0.73 -12.36
CA HIS A 344 -13.19 1.97 -12.77
C HIS A 344 -14.60 1.76 -13.31
N HIS A 345 -15.09 0.52 -13.41
CA HIS A 345 -16.42 0.26 -13.92
C HIS A 345 -17.51 0.80 -12.98
N GLY A 346 -18.30 1.75 -13.47
CA GLY A 346 -19.40 2.36 -12.72
C GLY A 346 -18.99 3.43 -11.71
N GLU A 347 -17.71 3.82 -11.67
CA GLU A 347 -17.34 5.10 -11.07
C GLU A 347 -17.88 6.20 -12.01
N ALA A 348 -18.91 6.93 -11.58
CA ALA A 348 -19.24 8.19 -12.23
C ALA A 348 -18.03 9.10 -12.03
N ASP A 349 -17.49 9.67 -13.11
CA ASP A 349 -16.49 10.73 -13.03
C ASP A 349 -17.08 11.89 -12.21
N GLU A 350 -16.87 11.89 -10.89
CA GLU A 350 -16.98 13.09 -10.06
C GLU A 350 -15.83 14.00 -10.49
N THR A 351 -16.09 14.73 -11.57
CA THR A 351 -15.30 15.85 -12.06
C THR A 351 -15.67 17.13 -11.35
#